data_AF-A0A2K8KT58-F1
#
_entry.id   AF-A0A2K8KT58-F1
#
_cell.length_a   1.000
_cell.length_b   1.000
_cell.length_c   1.000
_cell.angle_alpha   90.00
_cell.angle_beta   90.00
_cell.angle_gamma   90.00
#
_symmetry.space_group_name_H-M   'P 1'
#
loop_
_entity.id
_entity.type
_entity.pdbx_description
1 polymer ?
#
loop_
_entity_poly.entity_id
_entity_poly.type
_entity_poly.pdbx_seq_one_letter_code
_entity_poly.pdbx_strand_id
1 'polypeptide(L)'
;MLSLKQLDSLFDTLWLLPNQLPNALAQWQSLLTTHLADSSERSAQEEQALAQMMAKWQSSLQQNKHLFEAHQQDLVAQLKQGDPSFLQSAQVKKFKDQAN
;
A
#
# COMPACT_ATOMS: atom_id res chain seq x y z
N MET A 1 -9.93 -24.19 -0.37
CA MET A 1 -9.94 -23.03 -1.28
C MET A 1 -10.57 -21.84 -0.57
N LEU A 2 -10.02 -20.62 -0.68
CA LEU A 2 -10.67 -19.43 -0.10
C LEU A 2 -11.88 -19.02 -0.94
N SER A 3 -12.94 -18.58 -0.27
CA SER A 3 -14.10 -17.95 -0.91
C SER A 3 -13.80 -16.50 -1.31
N LEU A 4 -14.58 -15.98 -2.25
CA LEU A 4 -14.48 -14.59 -2.69
C LEU A 4 -14.64 -13.58 -1.54
N LYS A 5 -15.55 -13.86 -0.59
CA LYS A 5 -15.73 -13.03 0.63
C LYS A 5 -14.50 -13.05 1.54
N GLN A 6 -13.81 -14.18 1.64
CA GLN A 6 -12.58 -14.26 2.43
C GLN A 6 -11.44 -13.49 1.76
N LEU A 7 -11.35 -13.51 0.42
CA LEU A 7 -10.39 -12.68 -0.32
C LEU A 7 -10.64 -11.19 -0.13
N ASP A 8 -11.91 -10.76 -0.12
CA ASP A 8 -12.27 -9.36 0.14
C ASP A 8 -11.92 -8.93 1.57
N SER A 9 -12.26 -9.76 2.56
CA SER A 9 -11.91 -9.48 3.96
C SER A 9 -10.39 -9.44 4.15
N LEU A 10 -9.63 -10.33 3.49
CA LEU A 10 -8.17 -10.30 3.54
C LEU A 10 -7.64 -9.01 2.94
N PHE A 11 -8.16 -8.58 1.79
CA PHE A 11 -7.77 -7.32 1.14
C PHE A 11 -7.94 -6.12 2.08
N ASP A 12 -9.08 -6.03 2.76
CA ASP A 12 -9.37 -4.92 3.69
C ASP A 12 -8.40 -4.91 4.88
N THR A 13 -7.89 -6.07 5.31
CA THR A 13 -6.93 -6.17 6.42
C THR A 13 -5.48 -5.88 6.03
N LEU A 14 -5.11 -5.92 4.74
CA LEU A 14 -3.73 -5.70 4.29
C LEU A 14 -3.19 -4.34 4.77
N TRP A 15 -4.07 -3.34 4.79
CA TRP A 15 -3.75 -1.97 5.14
C TRP A 15 -3.42 -1.77 6.62
N LEU A 16 -3.76 -2.73 7.49
CA LEU A 16 -3.45 -2.68 8.92
C LEU A 16 -1.99 -3.02 9.22
N LEU A 17 -1.26 -3.58 8.25
CA LEU A 17 0.12 -4.06 8.41
C LEU A 17 1.08 -3.35 7.44
N PRO A 18 1.30 -2.03 7.59
CA PRO A 18 2.06 -1.23 6.62
C PRO A 18 3.48 -1.74 6.37
N ASN A 19 4.16 -2.24 7.40
CA ASN A 19 5.52 -2.78 7.29
C ASN A 19 5.61 -4.09 6.49
N GLN A 20 4.49 -4.80 6.34
CA GLN A 20 4.41 -6.07 5.63
C GLN A 20 3.58 -5.96 4.35
N LEU A 21 3.07 -4.77 4.05
CA LEU A 21 2.12 -4.54 2.97
C LEU A 21 2.60 -5.12 1.62
N PRO A 22 3.88 -4.94 1.18
CA PRO A 22 4.31 -5.52 -0.09
C PRO A 22 4.17 -7.05 -0.14
N ASN A 23 4.56 -7.73 0.94
CA ASN A 23 4.49 -9.19 1.02
C ASN A 23 3.05 -9.66 1.16
N ALA A 24 2.25 -8.98 1.98
CA ALA A 24 0.84 -9.32 2.20
C ALA A 24 0.01 -9.13 0.92
N LEU A 25 0.29 -8.07 0.15
CA LEU A 25 -0.35 -7.80 -1.14
C LEU A 25 0.03 -8.86 -2.19
N ALA A 26 1.30 -9.26 -2.24
CA ALA A 26 1.76 -10.33 -3.14
C ALA A 26 1.11 -11.68 -2.79
N GLN A 27 1.01 -12.02 -1.50
CA GLN A 27 0.32 -13.22 -1.04
C GLN A 27 -1.17 -13.19 -1.41
N TRP A 28 -1.84 -12.08 -1.16
CA TRP A 28 -3.24 -11.89 -1.54
C TRP A 28 -3.45 -12.02 -3.06
N GLN A 29 -2.59 -11.42 -3.88
CA GLN A 29 -2.65 -11.52 -5.34
C GLN A 29 -2.46 -12.97 -5.82
N SER A 30 -1.56 -13.73 -5.19
CA SER A 30 -1.39 -15.15 -5.47
C SER A 30 -2.67 -15.95 -5.18
N LEU A 31 -3.28 -15.74 -4.01
CA LEU A 31 -4.54 -16.38 -3.63
C LEU A 31 -5.68 -16.04 -4.59
N LEU A 32 -5.77 -14.78 -5.02
CA LEU A 32 -6.76 -14.34 -6.02
C LEU A 32 -6.51 -15.06 -7.36
N THR A 33 -5.27 -15.12 -7.83
CA THR A 33 -4.92 -15.78 -9.10
C THR A 33 -5.28 -17.27 -9.07
N THR A 34 -4.98 -17.95 -7.97
CA THR A 34 -5.39 -19.35 -7.77
C THR A 34 -6.91 -19.48 -7.75
N HIS A 35 -7.63 -18.57 -7.09
CA HIS A 35 -9.09 -18.56 -7.08
C HIS A 35 -9.72 -18.32 -8.45
N LEU A 36 -9.07 -17.53 -9.31
CA LEU A 36 -9.49 -17.30 -10.69
C LEU A 36 -9.19 -18.48 -11.62
N ALA A 37 -8.13 -19.24 -11.36
CA ALA A 37 -7.71 -20.37 -12.19
C ALA A 37 -8.57 -21.64 -12.03
N ASP A 38 -9.13 -21.87 -10.84
CA ASP A 38 -9.89 -23.11 -10.52
C ASP A 38 -11.38 -23.02 -10.90
N SER A 39 -11.84 -21.86 -11.38
CA SER A 39 -13.26 -21.61 -11.59
C SER A 39 -13.68 -21.95 -13.01
N SER A 40 -13.91 -23.23 -13.28
CA SER A 40 -14.44 -23.73 -14.56
C SER A 40 -15.95 -23.57 -14.72
N GLU A 41 -16.71 -23.33 -13.65
CA GLU A 41 -18.17 -23.08 -13.70
C GLU A 41 -18.58 -22.08 -12.60
N ARG A 42 -18.64 -20.78 -12.91
CA ARG A 42 -19.26 -19.78 -12.00
C ARG A 42 -20.68 -19.51 -12.47
N SER A 43 -21.60 -19.35 -11.52
CA SER A 43 -22.92 -18.80 -11.82
C SER A 43 -22.80 -17.32 -12.21
N ALA A 44 -23.77 -16.82 -13.00
CA ALA A 44 -23.82 -15.41 -13.38
C ALA A 44 -23.83 -14.46 -12.15
N GLN A 45 -24.40 -14.90 -11.03
CA GLN A 45 -24.41 -14.14 -9.78
C GLN A 45 -23.01 -14.04 -9.15
N GLU A 46 -22.23 -15.12 -9.21
CA GLU A 46 -20.85 -15.14 -8.71
C GLU A 46 -19.90 -14.33 -9.61
N GLU A 47 -20.12 -14.34 -10.92
CA GLU A 47 -19.38 -13.47 -11.85
C GLU A 47 -19.67 -11.98 -11.57
N GLN A 48 -20.95 -11.63 -11.34
CA GLN A 48 -21.32 -10.26 -11.00
C GLN A 48 -20.70 -9.82 -9.66
N ALA A 49 -20.71 -10.70 -8.65
CA ALA A 49 -20.08 -10.42 -7.35
C ALA A 49 -18.56 -10.25 -7.49
N LEU A 50 -17.90 -11.10 -8.29
CA LEU A 50 -16.48 -10.96 -8.62
C LEU A 50 -16.19 -9.62 -9.29
N ALA A 51 -16.97 -9.24 -10.30
CA ALA A 51 -16.77 -7.99 -11.03
C ALA A 51 -16.86 -6.77 -10.10
N GLN A 52 -17.84 -6.76 -9.18
CA GLN A 52 -17.98 -5.70 -8.18
C GLN A 52 -16.77 -5.64 -7.23
N MET A 53 -16.29 -6.78 -6.74
CA MET A 53 -15.13 -6.83 -5.86
C MET A 53 -13.83 -6.44 -6.57
N MET A 54 -13.64 -6.88 -7.82
CA MET A 54 -12.50 -6.46 -8.64
C MET A 54 -12.48 -4.95 -8.86
N ALA A 55 -13.64 -4.35 -9.14
CA ALA A 55 -13.77 -2.90 -9.27
C ALA A 55 -13.45 -2.17 -7.95
N LYS A 56 -13.94 -2.69 -6.82
CA LYS A 56 -13.59 -2.18 -5.47
C LYS A 56 -12.07 -2.20 -5.25
N TRP A 57 -11.45 -3.37 -5.41
CA TRP A 57 -10.02 -3.53 -5.19
C TRP A 57 -9.17 -2.66 -6.11
N GLN A 58 -9.53 -2.60 -7.40
CA GLN A 58 -8.85 -1.73 -8.36
C GLN A 58 -8.93 -0.26 -7.95
N SER A 59 -10.11 0.20 -7.54
CA SER A 59 -10.30 1.58 -7.09
C SER A 59 -9.44 1.90 -5.86
N SER A 60 -9.43 1.03 -4.85
CA SER A 60 -8.60 1.20 -3.66
C SER A 60 -7.09 1.21 -3.99
N LEU A 61 -6.64 0.32 -4.87
CA LEU A 61 -5.24 0.29 -5.31
C LEU A 61 -4.84 1.56 -6.07
N GLN A 62 -5.72 2.08 -6.93
CA GLN A 62 -5.49 3.32 -7.66
C GLN A 62 -5.42 4.54 -6.73
N GLN A 63 -6.35 4.63 -5.76
CA GLN A 63 -6.34 5.69 -4.75
C GLN A 63 -5.05 5.65 -3.92
N ASN A 64 -4.66 4.46 -3.45
CA ASN A 64 -3.44 4.31 -2.66
C ASN A 64 -2.18 4.61 -3.47
N LYS A 65 -2.14 4.24 -4.75
CA LYS A 65 -1.07 4.64 -5.67
C LYS A 65 -0.98 6.16 -5.78
N HIS A 66 -2.11 6.84 -5.99
CA HIS A 66 -2.13 8.30 -6.11
C HIS A 66 -1.64 8.99 -4.83
N LEU A 67 -2.08 8.53 -3.65
CA LEU A 67 -1.60 9.04 -2.37
C LEU A 67 -0.09 8.83 -2.19
N PHE A 68 0.41 7.65 -2.55
CA PHE A 68 1.83 7.35 -2.48
C PHE A 68 2.66 8.26 -3.40
N GLU A 69 2.22 8.45 -4.64
CA GLU A 69 2.88 9.35 -5.61
C GLU A 69 2.87 10.81 -5.12
N ALA A 70 1.76 11.27 -4.55
CA ALA A 70 1.66 12.61 -3.97
C ALA A 70 2.63 12.80 -2.80
N HIS A 71 2.69 11.84 -1.87
CA HIS A 71 3.65 11.86 -0.76
C HIS A 71 5.10 11.81 -1.24
N GLN A 72 5.38 11.02 -2.28
CA GLN A 72 6.72 10.97 -2.87
C GLN A 72 7.13 12.32 -3.45
N GLN A 73 6.22 12.98 -4.18
CA GLN A 73 6.47 14.32 -4.73
C GLN A 73 6.70 15.36 -3.63
N ASP A 74 5.90 15.33 -2.57
CA ASP A 74 6.05 16.21 -1.41
C ASP A 74 7.40 16.01 -0.70
N LEU A 75 7.78 14.77 -0.43
CA LEU A 75 9.10 14.45 0.15
C LEU A 75 10.26 14.93 -0.75
N VAL A 76 10.15 14.75 -2.07
CA VAL A 76 11.16 15.26 -3.01
C VAL A 76 11.22 16.78 -2.99
N ALA A 77 10.07 17.47 -2.88
CA ALA A 77 10.02 18.92 -2.75
C ALA A 77 10.68 19.41 -1.45
N GLN A 78 10.38 18.76 -0.32
CA GLN A 78 10.97 19.06 0.99
C GLN A 78 12.50 18.84 0.98
N LEU A 79 12.98 17.74 0.39
CA LEU A 79 14.41 17.47 0.24
C LEU A 79 15.11 18.52 -0.63
N LYS A 80 14.47 18.98 -1.72
CA LYS A 80 15.02 20.01 -2.61
C LYS A 80 15.05 21.40 -1.98
N GLN A 81 14.10 21.71 -1.11
CA GLN A 81 14.04 22.98 -0.38
C GLN A 81 15.07 23.07 0.75
N GLY A 82 15.73 21.95 1.11
CA GLY A 82 16.80 21.92 2.08
C GLY A 82 16.30 22.31 3.47
N ASP A 83 15.47 21.44 4.08
CA ASP A 83 14.90 21.68 5.40
C ASP A 83 16.01 21.97 6.45
N PRO A 84 16.13 23.22 6.96
CA PRO A 84 17.12 23.59 7.96
C PRO A 84 16.91 22.86 9.30
N SER A 85 15.73 22.30 9.54
CA SER A 85 15.41 21.56 10.77
C SER A 85 16.02 20.15 10.78
N PHE A 86 16.29 19.55 9.63
CA PHE A 86 16.94 18.24 9.53
C PHE A 86 18.44 18.33 9.87
N LEU A 87 19.13 19.38 9.39
CA LEU A 87 20.55 19.63 9.67
C LEU A 87 20.83 20.05 11.13
N GLN A 88 19.84 20.62 11.83
CA GLN A 88 20.00 21.05 13.22
C GLN A 88 19.93 19.90 14.24
N SER A 89 19.38 18.74 13.87
CA SER A 89 19.17 17.64 14.82
C SER A 89 20.43 16.80 15.14
N ALA A 90 21.52 16.91 14.35
CA ALA A 90 22.72 16.10 14.56
C ALA A 90 24.05 16.87 14.74
N GLN A 91 24.16 18.16 14.37
CA GLN A 91 25.47 18.84 14.35
C GLN A 91 25.61 20.09 15.24
N VAL A 92 24.55 20.64 15.82
CA VAL A 92 24.67 21.85 16.67
C VAL A 92 25.32 21.57 18.03
N LYS A 93 25.44 20.30 18.46
CA LYS A 93 26.14 19.94 19.70
C LYS A 93 27.67 19.79 19.57
N LYS A 94 28.24 19.74 18.36
CA LYS A 94 29.71 19.55 18.21
C LYS A 94 30.53 20.83 18.03
N PHE A 95 29.89 21.98 17.86
CA PHE A 95 30.60 23.26 17.62
C PHE A 95 30.41 24.30 18.73
N LYS A 96 29.72 23.97 19.83
CA LYS A 96 29.60 24.87 20.99
C LYS A 96 30.73 24.72 22.03
N ASP A 97 31.51 23.64 21.98
CA ASP A 97 32.58 23.36 22.96
C ASP A 97 33.99 23.72 22.46
N GLN A 98 34.13 24.47 21.36
CA GLN A 98 35.42 25.00 20.87
C GLN A 98 35.50 26.54 20.90
N ALA A 99 34.55 27.20 21.54
CA ALA A 99 34.51 28.65 21.69
C ALA A 99 34.47 29.11 23.15
N ASN A 100 35.18 28.40 24.04
CA ASN A 100 35.58 28.88 25.37
C ASN A 100 37.03 28.48 25.64
#